data_AF-A0A0H4PT77-F1
#
_entry.id   AF-A0A0H4PT77-F1
#
_cell.length_a   1.000
_cell.length_b   1.000
_cell.length_c   1.000
_cell.angle_alpha   90.00
_cell.angle_beta   90.00
_cell.angle_gamma   90.00
#
_symmetry.space_group_name_H-M   'P 1'
#
loop_
_entity.id
_entity.type
_entity.pdbx_description
1 polymer ?
#
loop_
_entity_poly.entity_id
_entity_poly.type
_entity_poly.pdbx_seq_one_letter_code
_entity_poly.pdbx_strand_id
1 'polypeptide(L)'
;MNADKASFFLKNFIGKHDVEFTYGSKIIKINVNKTAQNDLTVLKSRVDHFPEISELCILGPDTEENLSEIATSIKNLLSLAFGRRITFDRHEYWYSGNKRQYIKIMSKNSNYGNQIIPDYMISNYLNLVLPNWVKLSIQEKDSLFVIFDYLNQTSEDFLEDRVLRTVQAWECYGYYFFEEVKLPERFSSLRKQLKQTYKSWKAEVNFIDNGVLIQRILNSIDQEKLMAKYDKIIKESRLDPNKISLDFRSLKGLRDKVAHTGKIDLNSYSAHALLQSGVFGLQLILLKRLGYNDLIFAIENNSRKAKKFDDYFEK
;
A
#
# COMPACT_ATOMS: atom_id res chain seq x y z
N MET A 1 -16.67 -29.38 10.05
CA MET A 1 -15.65 -30.42 9.76
C MET A 1 -14.34 -29.67 9.64
N ASN A 2 -13.27 -30.13 10.29
CA ASN A 2 -11.99 -29.41 10.28
C ASN A 2 -11.07 -30.01 9.22
N ALA A 3 -10.46 -29.16 8.41
CA ALA A 3 -9.42 -29.56 7.47
C ALA A 3 -8.08 -29.63 8.21
N ASP A 4 -7.32 -30.71 8.01
CA ASP A 4 -6.01 -30.95 8.62
C ASP A 4 -4.91 -30.12 7.94
N LYS A 5 -5.15 -29.74 6.68
CA LYS A 5 -4.24 -28.99 5.83
C LYS A 5 -5.04 -28.15 4.84
N ALA A 6 -4.53 -26.97 4.53
CA ALA A 6 -4.93 -26.17 3.37
C ALA A 6 -3.72 -25.78 2.51
N SER A 7 -3.92 -25.69 1.20
CA SER A 7 -2.92 -25.21 0.24
C SER A 7 -3.56 -24.13 -0.64
N PHE A 8 -2.87 -23.01 -0.80
CA PHE A 8 -3.27 -21.87 -1.61
C PHE A 8 -2.16 -21.58 -2.63
N PHE A 9 -2.50 -21.59 -3.92
CA PHE A 9 -1.52 -21.48 -4.98
C PHE A 9 -1.34 -20.02 -5.38
N LEU A 10 -0.18 -19.46 -5.05
CA LEU A 10 0.10 -18.04 -5.14
C LEU A 10 0.50 -17.62 -6.57
N LYS A 11 -0.12 -16.55 -7.06
CA LYS A 11 0.23 -15.81 -8.27
C LYS A 11 1.02 -14.56 -7.90
N ASN A 12 1.94 -14.15 -8.78
CA ASN A 12 2.80 -12.96 -8.63
C ASN A 12 3.76 -12.96 -7.42
N PHE A 13 3.83 -14.06 -6.66
CA PHE A 13 4.83 -14.24 -5.62
C PHE A 13 6.08 -14.89 -6.22
N ILE A 14 7.16 -14.12 -6.34
CA ILE A 14 8.46 -14.55 -6.88
C ILE A 14 9.50 -14.48 -5.76
N GLY A 15 9.38 -15.36 -4.78
CA GLY A 15 10.39 -15.51 -3.73
C GLY A 15 11.66 -16.19 -4.26
N LYS A 16 12.71 -16.22 -3.43
CA LYS A 16 13.94 -17.00 -3.69
C LYS A 16 14.17 -18.14 -2.70
N HIS A 17 13.47 -18.11 -1.57
CA HIS A 17 13.67 -19.03 -0.46
C HIS A 17 12.32 -19.53 0.04
N ASP A 18 12.26 -20.81 0.39
CA ASP A 18 11.13 -21.35 1.13
C ASP A 18 11.02 -20.64 2.49
N VAL A 19 9.78 -20.44 2.91
CA VAL A 19 9.46 -19.75 4.16
C VAL A 19 8.74 -20.74 5.06
N GLU A 20 9.18 -20.87 6.30
CA GLU A 20 8.47 -21.64 7.32
C GLU A 20 8.39 -20.82 8.61
N PHE A 21 7.21 -20.84 9.24
CA PHE A 21 6.97 -20.23 10.53
C PHE A 21 5.73 -20.81 11.22
N THR A 22 5.50 -20.42 12.46
CA THR A 22 4.38 -20.91 13.27
C THR A 22 3.43 -19.78 13.63
N TYR A 23 2.12 -20.04 13.56
CA TYR A 23 1.09 -19.09 14.01
C TYR A 23 0.03 -19.83 14.83
N GLY A 24 -0.01 -19.54 16.14
CA GLY A 24 -0.78 -20.34 17.08
C GLY A 24 -0.27 -21.79 17.10
N SER A 25 -1.17 -22.75 16.94
CA SER A 25 -0.84 -24.18 16.81
C SER A 25 -0.52 -24.64 15.39
N LYS A 26 -0.52 -23.74 14.40
CA LYS A 26 -0.36 -24.08 12.99
C LYS A 26 1.07 -23.88 12.50
N ILE A 27 1.50 -24.74 11.59
CA ILE A 27 2.74 -24.57 10.83
C ILE A 27 2.38 -24.02 9.46
N ILE A 28 3.00 -22.90 9.09
CA ILE A 28 2.79 -22.25 7.81
C ILE A 28 4.06 -22.41 6.99
N LYS A 29 3.91 -22.89 5.75
CA LYS A 29 5.00 -23.06 4.79
C LYS A 29 4.66 -22.34 3.50
N ILE A 30 5.59 -21.58 2.94
CA ILE A 30 5.49 -21.05 1.57
C ILE A 30 6.59 -21.75 0.77
N ASN A 31 6.19 -22.66 -0.10
CA ASN A 31 7.09 -23.38 -1.00
C ASN A 31 7.23 -22.55 -2.29
N VAL A 32 8.44 -22.13 -2.59
CA VAL A 32 8.76 -21.27 -3.73
C VAL A 32 9.20 -22.11 -4.92
N ASN A 33 8.83 -21.69 -6.13
CA ASN A 33 9.16 -22.40 -7.37
C ASN A 33 8.63 -23.84 -7.42
N LYS A 34 7.59 -24.14 -6.64
CA LYS A 34 6.75 -25.31 -6.86
C LYS A 34 5.90 -25.00 -8.08
N THR A 35 6.45 -25.26 -9.26
CA THR A 35 5.66 -25.22 -10.49
C THR A 35 4.48 -26.15 -10.27
N ALA A 36 3.26 -25.63 -10.19
CA ALA A 36 2.07 -26.44 -10.33
C ALA A 36 2.03 -26.90 -11.80
N GLN A 37 2.79 -27.94 -12.11
CA GLN A 37 3.06 -28.35 -13.48
C GLN A 37 1.86 -29.06 -14.13
N ASN A 38 0.78 -29.32 -13.39
CA ASN A 38 -0.37 -30.06 -13.88
C ASN A 38 -1.69 -29.29 -13.65
N ASP A 39 -2.53 -29.27 -14.70
CA ASP A 39 -3.99 -28.99 -14.73
C ASP A 39 -4.55 -27.66 -15.21
N LEU A 40 -3.76 -26.71 -15.74
CA LEU A 40 -4.30 -25.50 -16.40
C LEU A 40 -4.32 -25.54 -17.94
N THR A 41 -4.07 -26.71 -18.56
CA THR A 41 -4.23 -26.89 -20.02
C THR A 41 -5.65 -26.60 -20.50
N VAL A 42 -6.66 -26.72 -19.64
CA VAL A 42 -8.08 -26.51 -19.98
C VAL A 42 -8.49 -25.02 -20.04
N LEU A 43 -7.71 -24.09 -19.48
CA LEU A 43 -8.10 -22.67 -19.34
C LEU A 43 -7.26 -21.67 -20.15
N LYS A 44 -6.28 -22.16 -20.93
CA LYS A 44 -5.36 -21.34 -21.74
C LYS A 44 -6.02 -20.46 -22.81
N SER A 45 -7.30 -20.66 -23.13
CA SER A 45 -7.92 -20.08 -24.33
C SER A 45 -8.57 -18.70 -24.15
N ARG A 46 -8.64 -18.10 -22.94
CA ARG A 46 -9.45 -16.87 -22.75
C ARG A 46 -8.90 -15.73 -21.88
N VAL A 47 -7.83 -15.90 -21.12
CA VAL A 47 -7.28 -14.81 -20.27
C VAL A 47 -5.77 -14.96 -20.16
N ASP A 48 -5.00 -13.87 -20.17
CA ASP A 48 -3.57 -13.91 -19.82
C ASP A 48 -3.40 -14.41 -18.38
N HIS A 49 -2.87 -15.62 -18.18
CA HIS A 49 -2.67 -16.20 -16.84
C HIS A 49 -1.25 -15.92 -16.34
N PHE A 50 -1.12 -15.31 -15.15
CA PHE A 50 0.12 -15.41 -14.38
C PHE A 50 0.25 -16.84 -13.83
N PRO A 51 1.43 -17.47 -13.93
CA PRO A 51 1.62 -18.82 -13.45
C PRO A 51 1.55 -18.86 -11.91
N GLU A 52 0.90 -19.90 -11.40
CA GLU A 52 0.94 -20.26 -9.98
C GLU A 52 2.26 -20.98 -9.71
N ILE A 53 3.28 -20.23 -9.29
CA ILE A 53 4.66 -20.71 -9.14
C ILE A 53 5.05 -21.00 -7.69
N SER A 54 4.18 -20.69 -6.74
CA SER A 54 4.43 -20.90 -5.31
C SER A 54 3.18 -21.41 -4.60
N GLU A 55 3.36 -22.09 -3.49
CA GLU A 55 2.28 -22.70 -2.69
C GLU A 55 2.40 -22.23 -1.24
N LEU A 56 1.36 -21.57 -0.73
CA LEU A 56 1.16 -21.34 0.70
C LEU A 56 0.41 -22.54 1.30
N CYS A 57 1.07 -23.28 2.16
CA CYS A 57 0.50 -24.41 2.89
C CYS A 57 0.33 -24.07 4.37
N ILE A 58 -0.86 -24.35 4.91
CA ILE A 58 -1.19 -24.20 6.32
C ILE A 58 -1.48 -25.60 6.86
N LEU A 59 -0.70 -26.04 7.85
CA LEU A 59 -0.81 -27.34 8.50
C LEU A 59 -1.38 -27.17 9.91
N GLY A 60 -2.41 -27.95 10.23
CA GLY A 60 -3.07 -27.95 11.54
C GLY A 60 -4.59 -27.89 11.38
N PRO A 61 -5.35 -28.67 12.20
CA PRO A 61 -6.79 -28.79 12.05
C PRO A 61 -7.52 -27.48 12.34
N ASP A 62 -8.36 -27.03 11.39
CA ASP A 62 -9.23 -25.85 11.57
C ASP A 62 -10.39 -25.82 10.54
N THR A 63 -11.30 -24.86 10.64
CA THR A 63 -12.35 -24.64 9.63
C THR A 63 -11.78 -24.03 8.34
N GLU A 64 -12.43 -24.30 7.20
CA GLU A 64 -12.03 -23.71 5.90
C GLU A 64 -12.08 -22.18 5.95
N GLU A 65 -13.06 -21.60 6.66
CA GLU A 65 -13.16 -20.14 6.77
C GLU A 65 -11.95 -19.54 7.48
N ASN A 66 -11.53 -20.14 8.60
CA ASN A 66 -10.37 -19.63 9.34
C ASN A 66 -9.07 -19.82 8.55
N LEU A 67 -8.90 -20.96 7.89
CA LEU A 67 -7.74 -21.21 7.01
C LEU A 67 -7.71 -20.21 5.84
N SER A 68 -8.86 -19.90 5.25
CA SER A 68 -9.02 -18.88 4.21
C SER A 68 -8.66 -17.48 4.71
N GLU A 69 -9.08 -17.12 5.93
CA GLU A 69 -8.79 -15.81 6.52
C GLU A 69 -7.28 -15.65 6.78
N ILE A 70 -6.64 -16.69 7.34
CA ILE A 70 -5.19 -16.70 7.55
C ILE A 70 -4.45 -16.57 6.21
N ALA A 71 -4.84 -17.36 5.20
CA ALA A 71 -4.22 -17.29 3.88
C ALA A 71 -4.40 -15.93 3.21
N THR A 72 -5.60 -15.33 3.32
CA THR A 72 -5.90 -13.99 2.80
C THR A 72 -5.04 -12.93 3.50
N SER A 73 -4.89 -13.04 4.82
CA SER A 73 -4.05 -12.16 5.63
C SER A 73 -2.59 -12.24 5.19
N ILE A 74 -2.03 -13.45 5.07
CA ILE A 74 -0.65 -13.67 4.61
C ILE A 74 -0.47 -13.10 3.21
N LYS A 75 -1.38 -13.40 2.28
CA LYS A 75 -1.34 -12.91 0.90
C LYS A 75 -1.34 -11.37 0.84
N ASN A 76 -2.15 -10.70 1.65
CA ASN A 76 -2.18 -9.23 1.72
C ASN A 76 -0.87 -8.66 2.30
N LEU A 77 -0.34 -9.28 3.36
CA LEU A 77 0.93 -8.88 3.98
C LEU A 77 2.13 -9.09 3.06
N LEU A 78 2.16 -10.20 2.31
CA LEU A 78 3.14 -10.44 1.26
C LEU A 78 3.02 -9.40 0.14
N SER A 79 1.80 -8.93 -0.15
CA SER A 79 1.59 -7.93 -1.19
C SER A 79 2.25 -6.59 -0.86
N LEU A 80 2.21 -6.19 0.42
CA LEU A 80 3.00 -5.06 0.92
C LEU A 80 4.51 -5.34 0.83
N ALA A 81 4.94 -6.51 1.34
CA ALA A 81 6.37 -6.85 1.45
C ALA A 81 7.10 -6.87 0.10
N PHE A 82 6.47 -7.46 -0.93
CA PHE A 82 7.03 -7.59 -2.27
C PHE A 82 6.71 -6.41 -3.19
N GLY A 83 5.86 -5.47 -2.74
CA GLY A 83 5.38 -4.38 -3.58
C GLY A 83 4.60 -4.90 -4.80
N ARG A 84 3.81 -5.97 -4.66
CA ARG A 84 3.08 -6.59 -5.77
C ARG A 84 1.75 -7.12 -5.31
N ARG A 85 0.74 -7.08 -6.17
CA ARG A 85 -0.53 -7.74 -5.83
C ARG A 85 -0.40 -9.25 -5.97
N ILE A 86 -0.34 -9.94 -4.83
CA ILE A 86 -0.34 -11.40 -4.75
C ILE A 86 -1.79 -11.86 -4.66
N THR A 87 -2.12 -12.87 -5.45
CA THR A 87 -3.45 -13.50 -5.48
C THR A 87 -3.33 -15.01 -5.44
N PHE A 88 -4.44 -15.70 -5.20
CA PHE A 88 -4.56 -17.13 -5.42
C PHE A 88 -5.95 -17.40 -5.97
N ASP A 89 -6.04 -18.24 -6.99
CA ASP A 89 -7.31 -18.59 -7.63
C ASP A 89 -7.71 -20.02 -7.26
N ARG A 90 -6.70 -20.87 -7.07
CA ARG A 90 -6.87 -22.25 -6.62
C ARG A 90 -6.52 -22.40 -5.15
N HIS A 91 -7.36 -23.13 -4.43
CA HIS A 91 -7.05 -23.59 -3.09
C HIS A 91 -7.65 -24.99 -2.82
N GLU A 92 -6.99 -25.73 -1.96
CA GLU A 92 -7.28 -27.12 -1.65
C GLU A 92 -7.32 -27.32 -0.13
N TYR A 93 -8.30 -28.11 0.34
CA TYR A 93 -8.47 -28.50 1.75
C TYR A 93 -8.45 -30.02 1.87
N TRP A 94 -7.75 -30.53 2.88
CA TRP A 94 -7.66 -31.96 3.16
C TRP A 94 -8.33 -32.31 4.49
N TYR A 95 -9.12 -33.39 4.46
CA TYR A 95 -9.95 -33.87 5.56
C TYR A 95 -9.75 -35.36 5.75
N SER A 96 -8.89 -35.78 6.69
CA SER A 96 -8.67 -37.20 6.99
C SER A 96 -8.50 -38.07 5.73
N GLY A 97 -7.73 -37.56 4.76
CA GLY A 97 -7.46 -38.21 3.46
C GLY A 97 -8.35 -37.78 2.27
N ASN A 98 -9.48 -37.11 2.50
CA ASN A 98 -10.30 -36.55 1.42
C ASN A 98 -9.82 -35.15 1.02
N LYS A 99 -9.83 -34.84 -0.28
CA LYS A 99 -9.46 -33.51 -0.80
C LYS A 99 -10.68 -32.79 -1.36
N ARG A 100 -10.88 -31.53 -0.96
CA ARG A 100 -11.78 -30.58 -1.64
C ARG A 100 -10.94 -29.51 -2.33
N GLN A 101 -11.33 -29.16 -3.55
CA GLN A 101 -10.63 -28.17 -4.35
C GLN A 101 -11.62 -27.11 -4.83
N TYR A 102 -11.17 -25.86 -4.78
CA TYR A 102 -11.91 -24.70 -5.24
C TYR A 102 -11.05 -23.92 -6.22
N ILE A 103 -11.67 -23.44 -7.31
CA ILE A 103 -11.03 -22.60 -8.32
C ILE A 103 -11.92 -21.39 -8.56
N LYS A 104 -11.40 -20.20 -8.29
CA LYS A 104 -12.03 -18.92 -8.60
C LYS A 104 -11.08 -18.09 -9.44
N ILE A 105 -11.38 -17.96 -10.72
CA ILE A 105 -10.54 -17.20 -11.65
C ILE A 105 -10.71 -15.70 -11.36
N MET A 106 -9.62 -15.04 -11.00
CA MET A 106 -9.57 -13.58 -10.85
C MET A 106 -8.91 -12.97 -12.09
N SER A 107 -9.34 -11.76 -12.47
CA SER A 107 -8.71 -11.03 -13.57
C SER A 107 -7.23 -10.77 -13.29
N LYS A 108 -6.43 -10.71 -14.36
CA LYS A 108 -5.02 -10.32 -14.28
C LYS A 108 -4.92 -8.90 -13.74
N ASN A 109 -4.29 -8.72 -12.60
CA ASN A 109 -3.75 -7.43 -12.18
C ASN A 109 -2.23 -7.54 -12.10
N SER A 110 -1.55 -6.92 -13.06
CA SER A 110 -0.12 -6.69 -13.04
C SER A 110 0.17 -5.41 -12.27
N ASN A 111 0.01 -5.47 -10.96
CA ASN A 111 0.35 -4.34 -10.08
C ASN A 111 1.77 -4.58 -9.57
N TYR A 112 2.71 -3.75 -10.03
CA TYR A 112 4.08 -3.72 -9.55
C TYR A 112 4.44 -2.38 -8.89
N GLY A 113 5.09 -2.52 -7.74
CA GLY A 113 5.70 -1.50 -6.93
C GLY A 113 7.05 -1.97 -6.39
N ASN A 114 7.54 -1.29 -5.35
CA ASN A 114 8.85 -1.56 -4.78
C ASN A 114 8.77 -2.56 -3.63
N GLN A 115 9.52 -3.66 -3.73
CA GLN A 115 9.74 -4.57 -2.62
C GLN A 115 10.48 -3.85 -1.48
N ILE A 116 9.95 -3.97 -0.27
CA ILE A 116 10.55 -3.39 0.94
C ILE A 116 11.13 -4.42 1.90
N ILE A 117 10.66 -5.67 1.89
CA ILE A 117 11.21 -6.72 2.76
C ILE A 117 12.17 -7.63 1.97
N PRO A 118 13.41 -7.86 2.43
CA PRO A 118 14.30 -8.84 1.82
C PRO A 118 13.71 -10.26 1.82
N ASP A 119 13.91 -11.01 0.73
CA ASP A 119 13.33 -12.36 0.57
C ASP A 119 13.66 -13.30 1.74
N TYR A 120 14.89 -13.24 2.25
CA TYR A 120 15.34 -14.07 3.38
C TYR A 120 14.75 -13.64 4.73
N MET A 121 14.12 -12.45 4.82
CA MET A 121 13.46 -11.93 6.02
C MET A 121 11.96 -12.22 6.07
N ILE A 122 11.37 -12.83 5.04
CA ILE A 122 9.92 -13.00 4.94
C ILE A 122 9.34 -13.83 6.10
N SER A 123 10.05 -14.88 6.56
CA SER A 123 9.62 -15.65 7.75
C SER A 123 9.53 -14.75 8.98
N ASN A 124 10.58 -13.97 9.26
CA ASN A 124 10.60 -13.06 10.41
C ASN A 124 9.54 -11.95 10.28
N TYR A 125 9.40 -11.36 9.10
CA TYR A 125 8.37 -10.37 8.80
C TYR A 125 6.98 -10.91 9.11
N LEU A 126 6.60 -12.07 8.58
CA LEU A 126 5.27 -12.65 8.80
C LEU A 126 5.04 -13.00 10.28
N ASN A 127 6.06 -13.50 10.99
CA ASN A 127 5.98 -13.78 12.43
C ASN A 127 5.66 -12.52 13.25
N LEU A 128 6.25 -11.37 12.90
CA LEU A 128 6.05 -10.12 13.64
C LEU A 128 4.71 -9.46 13.27
N VAL A 129 4.34 -9.44 11.99
CA VAL A 129 3.20 -8.62 11.53
C VAL A 129 1.86 -9.35 11.53
N LEU A 130 1.83 -10.67 11.31
CA LEU A 130 0.58 -11.42 11.22
C LEU A 130 -0.26 -11.34 12.52
N PRO A 131 0.32 -11.47 13.72
CA PRO A 131 -0.44 -11.33 14.96
C PRO A 131 -1.06 -9.94 15.15
N ASN A 132 -0.43 -8.89 14.63
CA ASN A 132 -0.96 -7.53 14.70
C ASN A 132 -2.03 -7.31 13.63
N TRP A 133 -1.83 -7.83 12.41
CA TRP A 133 -2.81 -7.78 11.33
C TRP A 133 -4.14 -8.43 11.71
N VAL A 134 -4.11 -9.59 12.35
CA VAL A 134 -5.34 -10.32 12.71
C VAL A 134 -6.18 -9.55 13.74
N LYS A 135 -5.55 -8.76 14.61
CA LYS A 135 -6.24 -7.91 15.61
C LYS A 135 -6.93 -6.68 15.00
N LEU A 136 -6.60 -6.31 13.76
CA LEU A 136 -7.23 -5.19 13.07
C LEU A 136 -8.69 -5.50 12.77
N SER A 137 -9.53 -4.47 12.83
CA SER A 137 -10.90 -4.56 12.35
C SER A 137 -10.95 -4.84 10.84
N ILE A 138 -12.06 -5.39 10.35
CA ILE A 138 -12.27 -5.63 8.91
C ILE A 138 -12.10 -4.32 8.13
N GLN A 139 -12.66 -3.23 8.64
CA GLN A 139 -12.55 -1.91 8.02
C GLN A 139 -11.10 -1.43 7.93
N GLU A 140 -10.27 -1.66 8.95
CA GLU A 140 -8.84 -1.32 8.89
C GLU A 140 -8.08 -2.21 7.89
N LYS A 141 -8.36 -3.51 7.86
CA LYS A 141 -7.76 -4.45 6.90
C LYS A 141 -8.07 -4.03 5.45
N ASP A 142 -9.33 -3.68 5.18
CA ASP A 142 -9.77 -3.19 3.86
C ASP A 142 -9.09 -1.87 3.50
N SER A 143 -9.03 -0.94 4.47
CA SER A 143 -8.38 0.37 4.30
C SER A 143 -6.89 0.23 3.97
N LEU A 144 -6.18 -0.67 4.67
CA LEU A 144 -4.77 -0.99 4.39
C LEU A 144 -4.62 -1.64 3.02
N PHE A 145 -5.51 -2.56 2.66
CA PHE A 145 -5.44 -3.22 1.36
C PHE A 145 -5.60 -2.24 0.19
N VAL A 146 -6.48 -1.25 0.31
CA VAL A 146 -6.61 -0.15 -0.67
C VAL A 146 -5.28 0.59 -0.82
N ILE A 147 -4.63 0.92 0.29
CA ILE A 147 -3.34 1.62 0.28
C ILE A 147 -2.25 0.74 -0.35
N PHE A 148 -2.22 -0.55 -0.03
CA PHE A 148 -1.27 -1.49 -0.64
C PHE A 148 -1.49 -1.58 -2.16
N ASP A 149 -2.74 -1.60 -2.62
CA ASP A 149 -3.05 -1.68 -4.05
C ASP A 149 -2.54 -0.44 -4.80
N TYR A 150 -2.69 0.76 -4.22
CA TYR A 150 -2.10 1.99 -4.78
C TYR A 150 -0.58 1.94 -4.80
N LEU A 151 0.07 1.55 -3.69
CA LEU A 151 1.53 1.45 -3.62
C LEU A 151 2.10 0.41 -4.60
N ASN A 152 1.36 -0.67 -4.82
CA ASN A 152 1.72 -1.71 -5.76
C ASN A 152 1.47 -1.32 -7.21
N GLN A 153 1.08 -0.07 -7.51
CA GLN A 153 0.93 0.46 -8.88
C GLN A 153 1.91 1.63 -9.11
N THR A 154 3.06 1.63 -8.43
CA THR A 154 3.98 2.78 -8.43
C THR A 154 5.32 2.52 -9.15
N SER A 155 5.59 1.30 -9.61
CA SER A 155 6.84 0.99 -10.34
C SER A 155 6.66 0.84 -11.85
N GLU A 156 5.50 0.33 -12.29
CA GLU A 156 5.15 0.19 -13.71
C GLU A 156 4.14 1.27 -14.12
N ASP A 157 3.84 1.38 -15.41
CA ASP A 157 3.01 2.43 -16.04
C ASP A 157 3.68 3.80 -16.25
N PHE A 158 2.91 4.71 -16.87
CA PHE A 158 3.31 6.09 -17.14
C PHE A 158 3.65 6.80 -15.83
N LEU A 159 4.65 7.70 -15.90
CA LEU A 159 5.14 8.41 -14.72
C LEU A 159 4.03 9.24 -14.06
N GLU A 160 3.15 9.81 -14.87
CA GLU A 160 1.94 10.54 -14.46
C GLU A 160 1.04 9.70 -13.56
N ASP A 161 0.73 8.46 -13.98
CA ASP A 161 -0.11 7.55 -13.20
C ASP A 161 0.56 7.21 -11.87
N ARG A 162 1.88 6.94 -11.91
CA ARG A 162 2.66 6.64 -10.70
C ARG A 162 2.66 7.81 -9.70
N VAL A 163 2.69 9.05 -10.18
CA VAL A 163 2.51 10.26 -9.34
C VAL A 163 1.14 10.24 -8.66
N LEU A 164 0.08 10.04 -9.43
CA LEU A 164 -1.29 10.00 -8.90
C LEU A 164 -1.45 8.90 -7.85
N ARG A 165 -1.01 7.68 -8.15
CA ARG A 165 -1.08 6.52 -7.24
C ARG A 165 -0.31 6.74 -5.95
N THR A 166 0.89 7.32 -6.02
CA THR A 166 1.71 7.63 -4.85
C THR A 166 0.99 8.61 -3.92
N VAL A 167 0.45 9.71 -4.46
CA VAL A 167 -0.27 10.70 -3.64
C VAL A 167 -1.59 10.15 -3.12
N GLN A 168 -2.34 9.40 -3.92
CA GLN A 168 -3.58 8.74 -3.50
C GLN A 168 -3.35 7.80 -2.31
N ALA A 169 -2.24 7.05 -2.30
CA ALA A 169 -1.90 6.19 -1.17
C ALA A 169 -1.74 7.00 0.15
N TRP A 170 -1.06 8.14 0.09
CA TRP A 170 -0.91 9.06 1.23
C TRP A 170 -2.23 9.70 1.65
N GLU A 171 -3.05 10.14 0.69
CA GLU A 171 -4.37 10.71 0.95
C GLU A 171 -5.30 9.68 1.62
N CYS A 172 -5.32 8.43 1.13
CA CYS A 172 -6.05 7.31 1.73
C CYS A 172 -5.56 7.04 3.15
N TYR A 173 -4.25 6.94 3.37
CA TYR A 173 -3.69 6.71 4.71
C TYR A 173 -4.11 7.81 5.68
N GLY A 174 -4.00 9.07 5.25
CA GLY A 174 -4.49 10.19 6.04
C GLY A 174 -5.98 10.09 6.31
N TYR A 175 -6.80 9.83 5.29
CA TYR A 175 -8.25 9.75 5.43
C TYR A 175 -8.71 8.67 6.42
N TYR A 176 -8.15 7.47 6.34
CA TYR A 176 -8.61 6.33 7.16
C TYR A 176 -8.08 6.35 8.59
N PHE A 177 -6.87 6.86 8.83
CA PHE A 177 -6.21 6.72 10.14
C PHE A 177 -6.06 8.02 10.91
N PHE A 178 -6.41 9.17 10.32
CA PHE A 178 -6.26 10.48 10.95
C PHE A 178 -7.53 11.30 10.81
N GLU A 179 -7.96 11.86 11.94
CA GLU A 179 -9.01 12.87 11.98
C GLU A 179 -8.74 14.04 11.02
N GLU A 180 -9.81 14.71 10.61
CA GLU A 180 -9.70 15.87 9.75
C GLU A 180 -8.90 16.99 10.44
N VAL A 181 -7.82 17.42 9.78
CA VAL A 181 -6.94 18.44 10.32
C VAL A 181 -7.54 19.82 10.07
N LYS A 182 -7.73 20.58 11.15
CA LYS A 182 -8.15 21.97 11.07
C LYS A 182 -7.07 22.80 10.39
N LEU A 183 -7.51 23.78 9.62
CA LEU A 183 -6.61 24.73 8.96
C LEU A 183 -5.82 25.52 10.03
N PRO A 184 -4.48 25.66 9.89
CA PRO A 184 -3.68 26.44 10.83
C PRO A 184 -4.23 27.86 11.01
N GLU A 185 -4.09 28.43 12.21
CA GLU A 185 -4.75 29.69 12.60
C GLU A 185 -4.46 30.84 11.62
N ARG A 186 -3.20 30.99 11.19
CA ARG A 186 -2.80 32.00 10.19
C ARG A 186 -3.63 31.92 8.90
N PHE A 187 -3.89 30.70 8.41
CA PHE A 187 -4.65 30.46 7.19
C PHE A 187 -6.15 30.54 7.44
N SER A 188 -6.61 30.17 8.63
CA SER A 188 -8.00 30.39 9.07
C SER A 188 -8.34 31.88 9.10
N SER A 189 -7.43 32.71 9.64
CA SER A 189 -7.54 34.17 9.64
C SER A 189 -7.56 34.73 8.21
N LEU A 190 -6.62 34.31 7.36
CA LEU A 190 -6.59 34.67 5.94
C LEU A 190 -7.90 34.31 5.23
N ARG A 191 -8.42 33.10 5.46
CA ARG A 191 -9.70 32.63 4.90
C ARG A 191 -10.86 33.54 5.30
N LYS A 192 -10.90 34.00 6.57
CA LYS A 192 -11.93 34.95 7.05
C LYS A 192 -11.81 36.31 6.36
N GLN A 193 -10.60 36.86 6.29
CA GLN A 193 -10.35 38.16 5.65
C GLN A 193 -10.73 38.12 4.16
N LEU A 194 -10.31 37.10 3.41
CA LEU A 194 -10.66 36.95 1.99
C LEU A 194 -12.16 36.86 1.76
N LYS A 195 -12.90 36.12 2.60
CA LYS A 195 -14.36 36.07 2.53
C LYS A 195 -14.99 37.45 2.73
N GLN A 196 -14.47 38.22 3.69
CA GLN A 196 -14.99 39.55 4.01
C GLN A 196 -14.67 40.54 2.89
N THR A 197 -13.43 40.56 2.40
CA THR A 197 -13.01 41.39 1.26
C THR A 197 -13.80 41.08 0.00
N TYR A 198 -13.98 39.80 -0.34
CA TYR A 198 -14.78 39.40 -1.51
C TYR A 198 -16.24 39.83 -1.37
N LYS A 199 -16.83 39.73 -0.17
CA LYS A 199 -18.20 40.18 0.09
C LYS A 199 -18.35 41.69 -0.15
N SER A 200 -17.39 42.50 0.32
CA SER A 200 -17.39 43.95 0.10
C SER A 200 -17.23 44.28 -1.39
N TRP A 201 -16.22 43.72 -2.04
CA TRP A 201 -15.97 43.93 -3.47
C TRP A 201 -17.19 43.55 -4.33
N LYS A 202 -17.79 42.38 -4.10
CA LYS A 202 -18.98 41.92 -4.84
C LYS A 202 -20.16 42.90 -4.72
N ALA A 203 -20.34 43.52 -3.56
CA ALA A 203 -21.38 44.51 -3.33
C ALA A 203 -21.11 45.82 -4.10
N GLU A 204 -19.85 46.22 -4.25
CA GLU A 204 -19.46 47.42 -4.99
C GLU A 204 -19.65 47.27 -6.50
N VAL A 205 -19.31 46.10 -7.06
CA VAL A 205 -19.33 45.89 -8.53
C VAL A 205 -20.65 45.32 -9.06
N ASN A 206 -21.66 45.08 -8.22
CA ASN A 206 -22.94 44.44 -8.58
C ASN A 206 -22.76 43.16 -9.43
N PHE A 207 -21.69 42.40 -9.14
CA PHE A 207 -21.31 41.23 -9.92
C PHE A 207 -22.12 39.99 -9.48
N ILE A 208 -22.77 39.33 -10.43
CA ILE A 208 -23.49 38.08 -10.18
C ILE A 208 -22.50 36.93 -10.28
N ASP A 209 -21.96 36.54 -9.12
CA ASP A 209 -21.24 35.27 -8.96
C ASP A 209 -21.89 34.46 -7.84
N ASN A 210 -22.22 33.21 -8.14
CA ASN A 210 -22.83 32.26 -7.21
C ASN A 210 -21.82 31.70 -6.19
N GLY A 211 -20.73 32.44 -5.93
CA GLY A 211 -19.66 32.07 -5.03
C GLY A 211 -18.56 31.21 -5.68
N VAL A 212 -18.56 31.06 -7.01
CA VAL A 212 -17.59 30.23 -7.73
C VAL A 212 -16.19 30.81 -7.60
N LEU A 213 -16.03 32.13 -7.74
CA LEU A 213 -14.72 32.77 -7.68
C LEU A 213 -14.11 32.67 -6.27
N ILE A 214 -14.88 33.02 -5.25
CA ILE A 214 -14.41 32.92 -3.86
C ILE A 214 -14.11 31.46 -3.50
N GLN A 215 -14.93 30.50 -3.94
CA GLN A 215 -14.67 29.09 -3.66
C GLN A 215 -13.34 28.63 -4.28
N ARG A 216 -13.03 29.04 -5.51
CA ARG A 216 -11.73 28.75 -6.14
C ARG A 216 -10.56 29.31 -5.33
N ILE A 217 -10.66 30.55 -4.86
CA ILE A 217 -9.63 31.18 -4.01
C ILE A 217 -9.48 30.42 -2.69
N LEU A 218 -10.59 30.07 -2.05
CA LEU A 218 -10.58 29.40 -0.76
C LEU A 218 -10.08 27.95 -0.86
N ASN A 219 -10.34 27.26 -1.97
CA ASN A 219 -9.84 25.91 -2.21
C ASN A 219 -8.30 25.87 -2.27
N SER A 220 -7.65 26.92 -2.78
CA SER A 220 -6.18 27.01 -2.75
C SER A 220 -5.63 27.04 -1.33
N ILE A 221 -6.37 27.63 -0.38
CA ILE A 221 -5.99 27.65 1.05
C ILE A 221 -6.24 26.31 1.71
N ASP A 222 -7.28 25.57 1.29
CA ASP A 222 -7.58 24.24 1.84
C ASP A 222 -6.46 23.22 1.55
N GLN A 223 -5.55 23.49 0.61
CA GLN A 223 -4.33 22.69 0.40
C GLN A 223 -3.42 22.65 1.64
N GLU A 224 -3.42 23.71 2.45
CA GLU A 224 -2.65 23.75 3.69
C GLU A 224 -3.18 22.78 4.75
N LYS A 225 -4.46 22.36 4.65
CA LYS A 225 -4.98 21.28 5.49
C LYS A 225 -4.32 19.95 5.15
N LEU A 226 -4.09 19.69 3.86
CA LEU A 226 -3.43 18.47 3.42
C LEU A 226 -1.97 18.44 3.90
N MET A 227 -1.24 19.56 3.76
CA MET A 227 0.14 19.66 4.27
C MET A 227 0.18 19.47 5.80
N ALA A 228 -0.71 20.13 6.54
CA ALA A 228 -0.80 19.95 7.98
C ALA A 228 -1.16 18.49 8.36
N LYS A 229 -1.93 17.79 7.51
CA LYS A 229 -2.24 16.37 7.68
C LYS A 229 -1.01 15.49 7.46
N TYR A 230 -0.20 15.76 6.44
CA TYR A 230 1.07 15.06 6.25
C TYR A 230 2.04 15.31 7.39
N ASP A 231 2.16 16.56 7.87
CA ASP A 231 2.99 16.89 9.04
C ASP A 231 2.54 16.11 10.29
N LYS A 232 1.22 16.01 10.51
CA LYS A 232 0.65 15.21 11.60
C LYS A 232 1.01 13.73 11.46
N ILE A 233 0.90 13.16 10.26
CA ILE A 233 1.26 11.77 9.98
C ILE A 233 2.73 11.50 10.29
N ILE A 234 3.64 12.36 9.81
CA ILE A 234 5.08 12.23 10.05
C ILE A 234 5.39 12.30 11.54
N LYS A 235 4.83 13.31 12.23
CA LYS A 235 5.06 13.51 13.67
C LYS A 235 4.56 12.34 14.51
N GLU A 236 3.36 11.83 14.26
CA GLU A 236 2.80 10.71 15.03
C GLU A 236 3.50 9.39 14.71
N SER A 237 3.96 9.19 13.47
CA SER A 237 4.77 8.03 13.10
C SER A 237 6.23 8.13 13.54
N ARG A 238 6.69 9.31 13.98
CA ARG A 238 8.11 9.62 14.28
C ARG A 238 9.04 9.30 13.12
N LEU A 239 8.56 9.37 11.88
CA LEU A 239 9.39 9.17 10.69
C LEU A 239 10.29 10.40 10.53
N ASP A 240 11.59 10.21 10.29
CA ASP A 240 12.47 11.34 9.97
C ASP A 240 12.44 11.59 8.45
N PRO A 241 11.76 12.65 7.97
CA PRO A 241 11.62 12.89 6.53
C PRO A 241 12.96 13.20 5.85
N ASN A 242 13.98 13.67 6.58
CA ASN A 242 15.28 14.00 6.01
C ASN A 242 16.05 12.74 5.62
N LYS A 243 15.95 11.67 6.43
CA LYS A 243 16.64 10.40 6.17
C LYS A 243 16.17 9.68 4.91
N ILE A 244 14.99 10.02 4.42
CA ILE A 244 14.41 9.47 3.19
C ILE A 244 14.18 10.54 2.10
N SER A 245 14.62 11.78 2.32
CA SER A 245 14.42 12.91 1.39
C SER A 245 12.95 13.10 0.98
N LEU A 246 12.02 12.99 1.93
CA LEU A 246 10.59 13.11 1.68
C LEU A 246 10.17 14.58 1.61
N ASP A 247 9.71 15.02 0.44
CA ASP A 247 9.18 16.38 0.21
C ASP A 247 7.72 16.32 -0.29
N PHE A 248 6.78 16.48 0.64
CA PHE A 248 5.35 16.49 0.31
C PHE A 248 4.92 17.67 -0.55
N ARG A 249 5.58 18.82 -0.45
CA ARG A 249 5.21 20.00 -1.23
C ARG A 249 5.52 19.77 -2.69
N SER A 250 6.71 19.24 -2.97
CA SER A 250 7.10 18.85 -4.33
C SER A 250 6.21 17.72 -4.85
N LEU A 251 5.94 16.69 -4.04
CA LEU A 251 5.11 15.56 -4.46
C LEU A 251 3.68 15.99 -4.81
N LYS A 252 3.07 16.84 -3.98
CA LYS A 252 1.75 17.40 -4.23
C LYS A 252 1.75 18.36 -5.42
N GLY A 253 2.79 19.19 -5.56
CA GLY A 253 2.95 20.10 -6.71
C GLY A 253 2.97 19.33 -8.03
N LEU A 254 3.73 18.24 -8.06
CA LEU A 254 3.81 17.33 -9.21
C LEU A 254 2.44 16.69 -9.51
N ARG A 255 1.73 16.20 -8.48
CA ARG A 255 0.38 15.64 -8.64
C ARG A 255 -0.61 16.64 -9.21
N ASP A 256 -0.63 17.87 -8.69
CA ASP A 256 -1.54 18.91 -9.19
C ASP A 256 -1.22 19.27 -10.64
N LYS A 257 0.06 19.33 -11.00
CA LYS A 257 0.49 19.56 -12.38
C LYS A 257 -0.02 18.46 -13.31
N VAL A 258 0.18 17.20 -12.94
CA VAL A 258 -0.32 16.04 -13.70
C VAL A 258 -1.84 16.08 -13.81
N ALA A 259 -2.55 16.34 -12.71
CA ALA A 259 -4.01 16.40 -12.71
C ALA A 259 -4.57 17.53 -13.61
N HIS A 260 -3.88 18.66 -13.71
CA HIS A 260 -4.33 19.81 -14.50
C HIS A 260 -3.86 19.79 -15.96
N THR A 261 -2.69 19.23 -16.23
CA THR A 261 -2.04 19.34 -17.55
C THR A 261 -1.77 18.00 -18.22
N GLY A 262 -1.88 16.89 -17.49
CA GLY A 262 -1.49 15.56 -17.96
C GLY A 262 0.01 15.42 -18.23
N LYS A 263 0.84 16.33 -17.70
CA LYS A 263 2.28 16.41 -18.00
C LYS A 263 3.11 16.60 -16.74
N ILE A 264 4.36 16.17 -16.83
CA ILE A 264 5.40 16.38 -15.82
C ILE A 264 6.40 17.41 -16.36
N ASP A 265 6.71 18.42 -15.53
CA ASP A 265 7.66 19.50 -15.84
C ASP A 265 9.04 19.29 -15.21
N LEU A 266 9.21 18.22 -14.42
CA LEU A 266 10.49 17.74 -13.93
C LEU A 266 11.14 16.80 -14.94
N ASN A 267 12.47 16.75 -14.95
CA ASN A 267 13.14 15.64 -15.61
C ASN A 267 12.77 14.32 -14.92
N SER A 268 12.79 13.21 -15.67
CA SER A 268 12.34 11.91 -15.18
C SER A 268 13.12 11.44 -13.94
N TYR A 269 14.41 11.77 -13.83
CA TYR A 269 15.24 11.37 -12.69
C TYR A 269 14.76 12.02 -11.39
N SER A 270 14.56 13.34 -11.38
CA SER A 270 14.07 14.08 -10.22
C SER A 270 12.67 13.63 -9.80
N ALA A 271 11.78 13.40 -10.78
CA ALA A 271 10.45 12.89 -10.52
C ALA A 271 10.48 11.47 -9.92
N HIS A 272 11.31 10.57 -10.46
CA HIS A 272 11.47 9.22 -9.91
C HIS A 272 12.01 9.24 -8.48
N ALA A 273 13.02 10.06 -8.17
CA ALA A 273 13.57 10.17 -6.82
C ALA A 273 12.50 10.61 -5.82
N LEU A 274 11.71 11.63 -6.17
CA LEU A 274 10.61 12.13 -5.35
C LEU A 274 9.54 11.06 -5.08
N LEU A 275 9.14 10.32 -6.11
CA LEU A 275 8.17 9.22 -5.98
C LEU A 275 8.71 8.09 -5.13
N GLN A 276 9.98 7.73 -5.31
CA GLN A 276 10.62 6.66 -4.56
C GLN A 276 10.66 6.99 -3.07
N SER A 277 11.01 8.22 -2.70
CA SER A 277 10.95 8.71 -1.32
C SER A 277 9.51 8.70 -0.78
N GLY A 278 8.53 9.14 -1.58
CA GLY A 278 7.11 9.12 -1.22
C GLY A 278 6.58 7.71 -0.94
N VAL A 279 6.88 6.75 -1.82
CA VAL A 279 6.51 5.33 -1.67
C VAL A 279 7.19 4.73 -0.45
N PHE A 280 8.50 4.90 -0.33
CA PHE A 280 9.29 4.31 0.74
C PHE A 280 8.86 4.82 2.12
N GLY A 281 8.61 6.13 2.25
CA GLY A 281 8.12 6.72 3.49
C GLY A 281 6.79 6.13 3.94
N LEU A 282 5.84 5.92 3.03
CA LEU A 282 4.56 5.32 3.39
C LEU A 282 4.70 3.84 3.74
N GLN A 283 5.52 3.08 3.01
CA GLN A 283 5.80 1.69 3.33
C GLN A 283 6.41 1.53 4.74
N LEU A 284 7.34 2.42 5.12
CA LEU A 284 7.91 2.47 6.48
C LEU A 284 6.81 2.68 7.54
N ILE A 285 5.91 3.64 7.33
CA ILE A 285 4.82 3.92 8.25
C ILE A 285 3.88 2.71 8.38
N LEU A 286 3.53 2.07 7.27
CA LEU A 286 2.67 0.89 7.26
C LEU A 286 3.32 -0.29 8.00
N LEU A 287 4.61 -0.53 7.76
CA LEU A 287 5.38 -1.55 8.48
C LEU A 287 5.41 -1.27 9.99
N LYS A 288 5.63 -0.02 10.39
CA LYS A 288 5.62 0.39 11.81
C LYS A 288 4.26 0.15 12.44
N ARG A 289 3.18 0.51 11.74
CA ARG A 289 1.80 0.29 12.19
C ARG A 289 1.51 -1.20 12.39
N LEU A 290 2.07 -2.06 11.56
CA LEU A 290 1.95 -3.52 11.66
C LEU A 290 2.91 -4.15 12.68
N GLY A 291 3.73 -3.34 13.35
CA GLY A 291 4.66 -3.78 14.39
C GLY A 291 5.95 -4.41 13.86
N TYR A 292 6.31 -4.18 12.59
CA TYR A 292 7.60 -4.60 12.06
C TYR A 292 8.70 -3.60 12.44
N ASN A 293 9.88 -4.11 12.78
CA ASN A 293 11.02 -3.30 13.25
C ASN A 293 12.40 -3.87 12.86
N ASP A 294 12.48 -4.70 11.82
CA ASP A 294 13.73 -5.39 11.44
C ASP A 294 14.20 -4.99 10.02
N LEU A 295 15.13 -5.72 9.41
CA LEU A 295 15.78 -5.35 8.16
C LEU A 295 14.81 -5.10 6.99
N ILE A 296 14.97 -3.96 6.35
CA ILE A 296 14.25 -3.57 5.14
C ILE A 296 15.21 -3.29 3.99
N PHE A 297 14.71 -3.35 2.76
CA PHE A 297 15.39 -2.78 1.61
C PHE A 297 15.16 -1.28 1.51
N ALA A 298 16.26 -0.54 1.44
CA ALA A 298 16.29 0.84 1.00
C ALA A 298 17.02 0.95 -0.32
N ILE A 299 16.62 1.90 -1.16
CA ILE A 299 17.28 2.17 -2.43
C ILE A 299 18.27 3.32 -2.23
N GLU A 300 19.55 3.03 -2.39
CA GLU A 300 20.65 3.99 -2.33
C GLU A 300 21.45 3.92 -3.64
N ASN A 301 21.65 5.03 -4.32
CA ASN A 301 22.44 5.09 -5.57
C ASN A 301 22.01 4.05 -6.61
N ASN A 302 20.70 3.89 -6.84
CA ASN A 302 20.10 2.88 -7.74
C ASN A 302 20.36 1.42 -7.33
N SER A 303 20.82 1.16 -6.11
CA SER A 303 21.04 -0.17 -5.56
C SER A 303 20.16 -0.44 -4.34
N ARG A 304 19.60 -1.65 -4.23
CA ARG A 304 18.87 -2.07 -3.02
C ARG A 304 19.85 -2.56 -1.97
N LYS A 305 19.76 -2.03 -0.76
CA LYS A 305 20.57 -2.44 0.39
C LYS A 305 19.69 -2.75 1.59
N ALA A 306 20.04 -3.80 2.32
CA ALA A 306 19.40 -4.10 3.61
C ALA A 306 19.86 -3.07 4.65
N LYS A 307 18.91 -2.47 5.36
CA LYS A 307 19.13 -1.44 6.39
C LYS A 307 18.23 -1.72 7.59
N LYS A 308 18.63 -1.25 8.78
CA LYS A 308 17.79 -1.40 9.98
C LYS A 308 16.59 -0.49 9.87
N PHE A 309 15.42 -0.99 10.26
CA PHE A 309 14.18 -0.22 10.25
C PHE A 309 14.27 1.07 11.07
N ASP A 310 14.81 0.95 12.29
CA ASP A 310 14.90 2.04 13.25
C ASP A 310 15.80 3.19 12.77
N ASP A 311 16.67 2.95 11.79
CA ASP A 311 17.54 3.99 11.23
C ASP A 311 16.71 5.13 10.62
N TYR A 312 15.45 4.91 10.21
CA TYR A 312 14.61 5.91 9.55
C TYR A 312 13.68 6.71 10.48
N PHE A 313 13.67 6.38 11.77
CA PHE A 313 12.80 7.04 12.74
C PHE A 313 13.59 7.97 13.66
N GLU A 314 12.89 8.90 14.29
CA GLU A 314 13.43 9.74 15.37
C GLU A 314 13.70 8.86 16.61
N LYS A 315 14.81 9.12 17.30
CA LYS A 315 15.23 8.37 18.50
C LYS A 315 14.38 8.71 19.72
#